data_AF-A0A699KCC1-F1
#
_entry.id   AF-A0A699KCC1-F1
#
_cell.length_a   1.000
_cell.length_b   1.000
_cell.length_c   1.000
_cell.angle_alpha   90.00
_cell.angle_beta   90.00
_cell.angle_gamma   90.00
#
_symmetry.space_group_name_H-M   'P 1'
#
loop_
_entity.id
_entity.type
_entity.pdbx_description
1 polymer ?
#
loop_
_entity_poly.entity_id
_entity_poly.type
_entity_poly.pdbx_seq_one_letter_code
_entity_poly.pdbx_strand_id
1 'polypeptide(L)'
;IDLLENTAIDDVVVLSVVLDEVRNKNLGVYNRLRALCSNSLRRFFVFSNEHHKDTYVKAMTDESPNDRNDRAIRVAAQWYQNHLGSATKILMITNDRENKRKATEEGISSETVESYVKSLGQPALLDLLVQPHTSEDMEIEDLRPSKKKVIYTEHKPMSEITSGMRCGIYHQGKLRVNRYNPFEAYVGSESIGDEIIIFGRENMNRAFDGDVVAVELLPQDQWHNEKSLHIADEDDEEDDGVHLAPSSADDAPRIANSAQGSVDNANNAPSRPSGRVVGIIKRNWHAYCGSLEPMAMPAGNAGIAHALFVSKDRRFPKIRIQTRQLGNLLDKRIIVAVDTWDCQSRYPSGHYVRTIGDIGDRETETEVVLIENDIDAKPFTSQVLACLPPLPWSVSSEDLSNPIRQDLRHLRIFSVDPPGCKDIDDALHCTSLPNGNFEVGV
;
A
#
# COMPACT_ATOMS: atom_id res chain seq x y z
N ILE A 1 7.40 -6.33 -6.60
CA ILE A 1 6.33 -7.34 -6.88
C ILE A 1 5.41 -6.83 -7.98
N ASP A 2 5.19 -5.52 -8.03
CA ASP A 2 4.33 -4.83 -8.99
C ASP A 2 4.74 -5.06 -10.45
N LEU A 3 6.05 -5.09 -10.75
CA LEU A 3 6.54 -5.55 -12.06
C LEU A 3 6.11 -6.98 -12.41
N LEU A 4 6.14 -7.92 -11.45
CA LEU A 4 5.75 -9.33 -11.71
C LEU A 4 4.24 -9.46 -11.95
N GLU A 5 3.44 -8.56 -11.38
CA GLU A 5 2.00 -8.53 -11.62
C GLU A 5 1.66 -7.94 -13.00
N ASN A 6 2.57 -7.18 -13.63
CA ASN A 6 2.39 -6.68 -14.98
C ASN A 6 2.36 -7.83 -16.00
N THR A 7 1.44 -7.74 -16.97
CA THR A 7 1.24 -8.76 -18.02
C THR A 7 2.39 -8.88 -19.01
N ALA A 8 3.31 -7.91 -19.04
CA ALA A 8 4.53 -8.01 -19.82
C ALA A 8 5.49 -9.10 -19.28
N ILE A 9 5.30 -9.53 -18.03
CA ILE A 9 6.09 -10.59 -17.39
C ILE A 9 5.26 -11.88 -17.31
N ASP A 10 5.73 -12.92 -17.98
CA ASP A 10 5.18 -14.27 -17.97
C ASP A 10 6.31 -15.30 -18.13
N ASP A 11 5.96 -16.60 -18.08
CA ASP A 11 6.90 -17.72 -18.14
C ASP A 11 7.92 -17.71 -17.00
N VAL A 12 7.41 -17.51 -15.77
CA VAL A 12 8.23 -17.39 -14.57
C VAL A 12 8.18 -18.69 -13.77
N VAL A 13 9.35 -19.22 -13.44
CA VAL A 13 9.49 -20.31 -12.45
C VAL A 13 9.90 -19.71 -11.12
N VAL A 14 9.08 -19.92 -10.10
CA VAL A 14 9.35 -19.53 -8.72
C VAL A 14 9.78 -20.76 -7.94
N LEU A 15 10.96 -20.71 -7.34
CA LEU A 15 11.49 -21.82 -6.54
C LEU A 15 10.85 -21.87 -5.16
N SER A 16 10.66 -23.05 -4.58
CA SER A 16 10.09 -23.20 -3.23
C SER A 16 10.93 -22.49 -2.18
N VAL A 17 12.26 -22.54 -2.30
CA VAL A 17 13.18 -21.81 -1.39
C VAL A 17 12.95 -20.29 -1.44
N VAL A 18 12.66 -19.73 -2.62
CA VAL A 18 12.36 -18.30 -2.79
C VAL A 18 10.99 -17.97 -2.19
N LEU A 19 9.98 -18.81 -2.40
CA LEU A 19 8.65 -18.61 -1.81
C LEU A 19 8.70 -18.62 -0.27
N ASP A 20 9.44 -19.55 0.32
CA ASP A 20 9.56 -19.66 1.77
C ASP A 20 10.31 -18.46 2.36
N GLU A 21 11.36 -18.00 1.68
CA GLU A 21 12.09 -16.79 2.09
C GLU A 21 11.20 -15.54 2.01
N VAL A 22 10.44 -15.38 0.93
CA VAL A 22 9.48 -14.27 0.78
C VAL A 22 8.39 -14.35 1.86
N ARG A 23 7.87 -15.53 2.17
CA ARG A 23 6.87 -15.73 3.24
C ARG A 23 7.38 -15.28 4.60
N ASN A 24 8.62 -15.62 4.92
CA ASN A 24 9.25 -15.28 6.20
C ASN A 24 9.57 -13.78 6.30
N LYS A 25 9.88 -13.12 5.18
CA LYS A 25 10.17 -11.69 5.15
C LYS A 25 8.92 -10.82 5.07
N ASN A 26 7.96 -11.17 4.21
CA ASN A 26 6.75 -10.38 3.97
C ASN A 26 5.59 -11.27 3.49
N LEU A 27 4.66 -11.58 4.41
CA LEU A 27 3.50 -12.41 4.14
C LEU A 27 2.56 -11.81 3.07
N GLY A 28 2.43 -10.49 3.00
CA GLY A 28 1.61 -9.80 2.00
C GLY A 28 2.15 -10.01 0.58
N VAL A 29 3.46 -9.85 0.39
CA VAL A 29 4.13 -10.12 -0.90
C VAL A 29 4.05 -11.61 -1.26
N TYR A 30 4.19 -12.50 -0.28
CA TYR A 30 3.98 -13.94 -0.49
C TYR A 30 2.59 -14.26 -1.02
N ASN A 31 1.54 -13.69 -0.41
CA ASN A 31 0.16 -13.92 -0.83
C ASN A 31 -0.07 -13.44 -2.28
N ARG A 32 0.46 -12.25 -2.63
CA ARG A 32 0.42 -11.71 -4.00
C ARG A 32 1.14 -12.63 -5.00
N LEU A 33 2.35 -13.09 -4.67
CA LEU A 33 3.12 -14.01 -5.51
C LEU A 33 2.43 -15.38 -5.66
N ARG A 34 1.78 -15.89 -4.61
CA ARG A 34 0.99 -17.13 -4.66
C ARG A 34 -0.27 -16.98 -5.50
N ALA A 35 -0.92 -15.83 -5.47
CA ALA A 35 -2.05 -15.52 -6.34
C ALA A 35 -1.63 -15.56 -7.82
N LEU A 36 -0.45 -15.02 -8.16
CA LEU A 36 0.11 -15.14 -9.52
C LEU A 36 0.31 -16.61 -9.92
N CYS A 37 0.91 -17.41 -9.05
CA CYS A 37 1.16 -18.84 -9.32
C CYS A 37 -0.11 -19.70 -9.41
N SER A 38 -1.22 -19.23 -8.84
CA SER A 38 -2.50 -19.98 -8.83
C SER A 38 -3.45 -19.50 -9.93
N ASN A 39 -3.13 -18.38 -10.59
CA ASN A 39 -3.95 -17.81 -11.65
C ASN A 39 -3.64 -18.51 -12.98
N SER A 40 -4.62 -19.25 -13.53
CA SER A 40 -4.48 -19.98 -14.79
C SER A 40 -4.26 -19.09 -16.02
N LEU A 41 -4.57 -17.79 -15.92
CA LEU A 41 -4.30 -16.81 -16.99
C LEU A 41 -2.84 -16.34 -16.99
N ARG A 42 -2.08 -16.63 -15.94
CA ARG A 42 -0.67 -16.24 -15.79
C ARG A 42 0.21 -17.48 -15.86
N ARG A 43 1.36 -17.35 -16.53
CA ARG A 43 2.32 -18.47 -16.69
C ARG A 43 3.38 -18.42 -15.59
N PHE A 44 2.93 -18.58 -14.34
CA PHE A 44 3.77 -18.62 -13.15
C PHE A 44 3.70 -20.01 -12.52
N PHE A 45 4.85 -20.66 -12.39
CA PHE A 45 4.93 -22.04 -11.92
C PHE A 45 5.81 -22.14 -10.68
N VAL A 46 5.39 -22.96 -9.71
CA VAL A 46 6.21 -23.25 -8.54
C VAL A 46 6.98 -24.53 -8.76
N PHE A 47 8.31 -24.46 -8.70
CA PHE A 47 9.18 -25.63 -8.72
C PHE A 47 9.69 -25.95 -7.31
N SER A 48 9.35 -27.14 -6.82
CA SER A 48 9.69 -27.60 -5.47
C SER A 48 11.13 -28.10 -5.38
N ASN A 49 12.10 -27.20 -5.56
CA ASN A 49 13.53 -27.53 -5.59
C ASN A 49 14.04 -28.19 -4.30
N GLU A 50 13.44 -27.87 -3.15
CA GLU A 50 13.82 -28.48 -1.86
C GLU A 50 13.38 -29.94 -1.72
N HIS A 51 12.43 -30.40 -2.55
CA HIS A 51 11.91 -31.76 -2.52
C HIS A 51 12.28 -32.55 -3.78
N HIS A 52 13.18 -32.02 -4.60
CA HIS A 52 13.63 -32.65 -5.83
C HIS A 52 15.05 -33.17 -5.69
N LYS A 53 15.25 -34.45 -5.99
CA LYS A 53 16.51 -35.18 -5.74
C LYS A 53 17.73 -34.48 -6.35
N ASP A 54 17.61 -33.98 -7.57
CA ASP A 54 18.75 -33.44 -8.32
C ASP A 54 19.02 -31.95 -8.04
N THR A 55 18.12 -31.26 -7.34
CA THR A 55 18.25 -29.81 -7.07
C THR A 55 18.30 -29.48 -5.58
N TYR A 56 18.04 -30.46 -4.71
CA TYR A 56 18.21 -30.32 -3.27
C TYR A 56 19.68 -30.08 -2.90
N VAL A 57 19.91 -29.07 -2.05
CA VAL A 57 21.23 -28.74 -1.52
C VAL A 57 21.28 -28.85 -0.01
N LYS A 58 22.30 -29.54 0.52
CA LYS A 58 22.63 -29.55 1.96
C LYS A 58 23.42 -28.29 2.33
N ALA A 59 23.24 -27.80 3.55
CA ALA A 59 24.05 -26.71 4.09
C ALA A 59 25.52 -27.16 4.24
N MET A 60 26.46 -26.28 3.88
CA MET A 60 27.90 -26.52 4.07
C MET A 60 28.39 -25.93 5.41
N THR A 61 29.55 -26.38 5.87
CA THR A 61 30.24 -25.77 7.02
C THR A 61 30.62 -24.33 6.68
N ASP A 62 30.40 -23.40 7.62
CA ASP A 62 30.68 -21.96 7.48
C ASP A 62 29.88 -21.22 6.39
N GLU A 63 28.76 -21.79 5.93
CA GLU A 63 27.86 -21.16 4.97
C GLU A 63 26.68 -20.46 5.68
N SER A 64 26.38 -19.21 5.29
CA SER A 64 25.21 -18.52 5.82
C SER A 64 23.91 -19.10 5.23
N PRO A 65 22.75 -18.95 5.91
CA PRO A 65 21.47 -19.35 5.34
C PRO A 65 21.16 -18.69 3.99
N ASN A 66 21.57 -17.42 3.80
CA ASN A 66 21.39 -16.70 2.55
C ASN A 66 22.25 -17.31 1.42
N ASP A 67 23.54 -17.57 1.69
CA ASP A 67 24.45 -18.19 0.72
C ASP A 67 23.96 -19.57 0.28
N ARG A 68 23.42 -20.35 1.24
CA ARG A 68 22.82 -21.66 0.96
C ARG A 68 21.61 -21.53 0.03
N ASN A 69 20.71 -20.57 0.29
CA ASN A 69 19.54 -20.33 -0.54
C ASN A 69 19.95 -19.88 -1.95
N ASP A 70 20.89 -18.94 -2.06
CA ASP A 70 21.42 -18.49 -3.35
C ASP A 70 22.02 -19.65 -4.16
N ARG A 71 22.75 -20.55 -3.49
CA ARG A 71 23.27 -21.75 -4.12
C ARG A 71 22.18 -22.73 -4.54
N ALA A 72 21.11 -22.89 -3.75
CA ALA A 72 19.95 -23.70 -4.15
C ALA A 72 19.31 -23.17 -5.44
N ILE A 73 19.21 -21.83 -5.56
CA ILE A 73 18.71 -21.16 -6.77
C ILE A 73 19.61 -21.45 -7.98
N ARG A 74 20.94 -21.30 -7.82
CA ARG A 74 21.90 -21.59 -8.89
C ARG A 74 21.85 -23.05 -9.35
N VAL A 75 21.81 -24.00 -8.42
CA VAL A 75 21.69 -25.44 -8.73
C VAL A 75 20.40 -25.73 -9.51
N ALA A 76 19.26 -25.16 -9.09
CA ALA A 76 18.00 -25.31 -9.81
C ALA A 76 18.04 -24.69 -11.21
N ALA A 77 18.65 -23.49 -11.37
CA ALA A 77 18.81 -22.84 -12.66
C ALA A 77 19.68 -23.67 -13.62
N GLN A 78 20.82 -24.20 -13.14
CA GLN A 78 21.69 -25.09 -13.90
C GLN A 78 20.97 -26.38 -14.30
N TRP A 79 20.20 -26.97 -13.39
CA TRP A 79 19.40 -28.16 -13.69
C TRP A 79 18.40 -27.90 -14.81
N TYR A 80 17.66 -26.78 -14.76
CA TYR A 80 16.73 -26.39 -15.81
C TYR A 80 17.43 -26.14 -17.16
N GLN A 81 18.58 -25.47 -17.16
CA GLN A 81 19.40 -25.28 -18.36
C GLN A 81 19.81 -26.61 -19.00
N ASN A 82 20.26 -27.56 -18.18
CA ASN A 82 20.67 -28.88 -18.67
C ASN A 82 19.48 -29.73 -19.13
N HIS A 83 18.37 -29.67 -18.40
CA HIS A 83 17.17 -30.48 -18.66
C HIS A 83 16.44 -30.04 -19.94
N LEU A 84 16.36 -28.74 -20.18
CA LEU A 84 15.71 -28.18 -21.37
C LEU A 84 16.66 -28.01 -22.56
N GLY A 85 17.98 -27.97 -22.31
CA GLY A 85 19.00 -27.87 -23.34
C GLY A 85 18.78 -26.66 -24.25
N SER A 86 18.72 -26.92 -25.56
CA SER A 86 18.48 -25.88 -26.57
C SER A 86 17.01 -25.55 -26.80
N ALA A 87 16.06 -26.27 -26.17
CA ALA A 87 14.64 -26.04 -26.38
C ALA A 87 14.18 -24.69 -25.82
N THR A 88 14.79 -24.22 -24.72
CA THR A 88 14.45 -22.94 -24.10
C THR A 88 15.65 -22.40 -23.32
N LYS A 89 15.90 -21.09 -23.45
CA LYS A 89 16.94 -20.41 -22.69
C LYS A 89 16.43 -20.09 -21.29
N ILE A 90 17.15 -20.55 -20.27
CA ILE A 90 16.84 -20.26 -18.87
C ILE A 90 17.69 -19.09 -18.41
N LEU A 91 17.02 -18.09 -17.83
CA LEU A 91 17.62 -16.85 -17.34
C LEU A 91 17.33 -16.72 -15.84
N MET A 92 18.39 -16.69 -15.03
CA MET A 92 18.28 -16.44 -13.60
C MET A 92 18.26 -14.92 -13.35
N ILE A 93 17.18 -14.40 -12.77
CA ILE A 93 17.07 -12.99 -12.43
C ILE A 93 17.45 -12.78 -10.96
N THR A 94 18.46 -11.96 -10.70
CA THR A 94 18.87 -11.60 -9.32
C THR A 94 19.45 -10.19 -9.24
N ASN A 95 19.11 -9.47 -8.18
CA ASN A 95 19.75 -8.20 -7.84
C ASN A 95 20.91 -8.37 -6.84
N ASP A 96 21.14 -9.59 -6.32
CA ASP A 96 22.33 -9.89 -5.53
C ASP A 96 23.55 -9.98 -6.47
N ARG A 97 24.48 -9.05 -6.27
CA ARG A 97 25.69 -8.92 -7.10
C ARG A 97 26.59 -10.15 -7.00
N GLU A 98 26.72 -10.71 -5.81
CA GLU A 98 27.59 -11.86 -5.57
C GLU A 98 26.97 -13.14 -6.10
N ASN A 99 25.65 -13.31 -5.97
CA ASN A 99 24.93 -14.42 -6.59
C ASN A 99 25.03 -14.35 -8.13
N LYS A 100 24.86 -13.16 -8.73
CA LYS A 100 25.06 -12.96 -10.20
C LYS A 100 26.49 -13.31 -10.63
N ARG A 101 27.51 -12.88 -9.86
CA ARG A 101 28.92 -13.18 -10.14
C ARG A 101 29.17 -14.69 -10.14
N LYS A 102 28.79 -15.38 -9.06
CA LYS A 102 28.95 -16.85 -8.94
C LYS A 102 28.18 -17.60 -10.03
N ALA A 103 26.96 -17.19 -10.35
CA ALA A 103 26.18 -17.79 -11.43
C ALA A 103 26.87 -17.67 -12.79
N THR A 104 27.47 -16.51 -13.09
CA THR A 104 28.21 -16.30 -14.34
C THR A 104 29.45 -17.19 -14.41
N GLU A 105 30.17 -17.37 -13.29
CA GLU A 105 31.33 -18.27 -13.20
C GLU A 105 30.95 -19.75 -13.35
N GLU A 106 29.76 -20.12 -12.89
CA GLU A 106 29.18 -21.46 -13.05
C GLU A 106 28.59 -21.68 -14.47
N GLY A 107 28.61 -20.68 -15.35
CA GLY A 107 28.08 -20.77 -16.72
C GLY A 107 26.56 -20.56 -16.83
N ILE A 108 25.92 -20.12 -15.75
CA ILE A 108 24.48 -19.86 -15.69
C ILE A 108 24.20 -18.47 -16.27
N SER A 109 23.24 -18.39 -17.19
CA SER A 109 22.79 -17.11 -17.74
C SER A 109 22.05 -16.35 -16.64
N SER A 110 22.57 -15.18 -16.24
CA SER A 110 21.99 -14.39 -15.15
C SER A 110 21.99 -12.89 -15.45
N GLU A 111 20.92 -12.21 -15.04
CA GLU A 111 20.74 -10.77 -15.24
C GLU A 111 20.17 -10.10 -14.00
N THR A 112 20.40 -8.78 -13.87
CA THR A 112 19.66 -7.98 -12.89
C THR A 112 18.25 -7.72 -13.40
N VAL A 113 17.32 -7.43 -12.49
CA VAL A 113 15.94 -7.09 -12.88
C VAL A 113 15.93 -5.90 -13.85
N GLU A 114 16.72 -4.87 -13.56
CA GLU A 114 16.82 -3.67 -14.41
C GLU A 114 17.36 -3.99 -15.81
N SER A 115 18.42 -4.79 -15.91
CA SER A 115 19.01 -5.22 -17.19
C SER A 115 18.00 -6.01 -18.03
N TYR A 116 17.29 -6.94 -17.38
CA TYR A 116 16.24 -7.72 -18.01
C TYR A 116 15.10 -6.83 -18.52
N VAL A 117 14.59 -5.90 -17.72
CA VAL A 117 13.51 -5.00 -18.15
C VAL A 117 13.95 -4.10 -19.31
N LYS A 118 15.19 -3.58 -19.29
CA LYS A 118 15.75 -2.83 -20.43
C LYS A 118 15.76 -3.67 -21.71
N SER A 119 16.05 -4.97 -21.61
CA SER A 119 16.08 -5.87 -22.76
C SER A 119 14.69 -6.12 -23.39
N LEU A 120 13.59 -5.88 -22.66
CA LEU A 120 12.23 -6.01 -23.17
C LEU A 120 11.83 -4.89 -24.14
N GLY A 121 12.62 -3.81 -24.24
CA GLY A 121 12.34 -2.69 -25.14
C GLY A 121 11.13 -1.84 -24.74
N GLN A 122 10.64 -1.99 -23.50
CA GLN A 122 9.50 -1.25 -22.96
C GLN A 122 9.94 -0.35 -21.81
N PRO A 123 10.33 0.92 -22.09
CA PRO A 123 10.93 1.79 -21.09
C PRO A 123 9.99 2.14 -19.92
N ALA A 124 8.67 2.10 -20.13
CA ALA A 124 7.68 2.35 -19.08
C ALA A 124 7.72 1.30 -17.96
N LEU A 125 8.17 0.07 -18.23
CA LEU A 125 8.31 -0.96 -17.20
C LEU A 125 9.41 -0.64 -16.18
N LEU A 126 10.36 0.23 -16.52
CA LEU A 126 11.40 0.67 -15.60
C LEU A 126 10.86 1.58 -14.48
N ASP A 127 9.66 2.14 -14.66
CA ASP A 127 8.99 2.96 -13.67
C ASP A 127 8.26 2.10 -12.61
N LEU A 128 8.14 0.78 -12.83
CA LEU A 128 7.65 -0.23 -11.87
C LEU A 128 8.75 -0.78 -10.96
N LEU A 129 9.99 -0.33 -11.14
CA LEU A 129 11.15 -0.79 -10.37
C LEU A 129 11.44 0.18 -9.24
N VAL A 130 11.67 -0.39 -8.05
CA VAL A 130 12.30 0.34 -6.94
C VAL A 130 13.70 0.73 -7.38
N GLN A 131 13.96 2.04 -7.44
CA GLN A 131 15.26 2.55 -7.84
C GLN A 131 16.17 2.67 -6.60
N PRO A 132 17.44 2.24 -6.69
CA PRO A 132 18.40 2.50 -5.63
C PRO A 132 18.70 3.99 -5.56
N HIS A 133 18.79 4.55 -4.35
CA HIS A 133 19.14 5.95 -4.12
C HIS A 133 20.44 6.32 -4.84
N THR A 134 20.37 7.12 -5.90
CA THR A 134 21.55 7.75 -6.51
C THR A 134 21.77 9.11 -5.85
N SER A 135 23.02 9.53 -5.76
CA SER A 135 23.38 10.84 -5.19
C SER A 135 22.84 12.02 -6.01
N GLU A 136 22.48 11.81 -7.28
CA GLU A 136 21.89 12.79 -8.18
C GLU A 136 20.44 13.15 -7.79
N ASP A 137 19.69 12.21 -7.18
CA ASP A 137 18.33 12.45 -6.68
C ASP A 137 18.27 13.52 -5.59
N MET A 138 19.37 13.74 -4.87
CA MET A 138 19.49 14.72 -3.79
C MET A 138 19.81 16.14 -4.29
N GLU A 139 20.20 16.31 -5.56
CA GLU A 139 20.56 17.64 -6.10
C GLU A 139 19.35 18.43 -6.61
N ILE A 140 18.23 17.75 -6.91
CA ILE A 140 17.02 18.41 -7.43
C ILE A 140 16.22 19.08 -6.31
N GLU A 141 16.46 18.73 -5.04
CA GLU A 141 15.75 19.28 -3.88
C GLU A 141 16.19 20.72 -3.50
N ASP A 142 17.31 21.24 -4.02
CA ASP A 142 17.84 22.53 -3.57
C ASP A 142 18.35 23.43 -4.72
N LEU A 143 17.47 24.27 -5.27
CA LEU A 143 17.88 25.49 -6.00
C LEU A 143 18.53 26.53 -5.07
N ARG A 144 18.77 26.20 -3.79
CA ARG A 144 19.54 27.01 -2.83
C ARG A 144 20.77 26.22 -2.37
N PRO A 145 22.00 26.74 -2.51
CA PRO A 145 23.21 26.04 -2.14
C PRO A 145 23.39 26.06 -0.61
N SER A 146 22.66 25.22 0.11
CA SER A 146 22.77 25.10 1.57
C SER A 146 23.11 23.67 1.92
N LYS A 147 24.26 23.48 2.60
CA LYS A 147 24.81 22.20 3.08
C LYS A 147 23.73 21.21 3.52
N LYS A 148 23.74 19.99 2.95
CA LYS A 148 22.99 18.78 3.36
C LYS A 148 22.58 18.81 4.84
N LYS A 149 21.37 19.28 5.12
CA LYS A 149 20.82 19.34 6.48
C LYS A 149 20.04 18.06 6.68
N VAL A 150 20.45 17.24 7.65
CA VAL A 150 19.65 16.09 8.10
C VAL A 150 18.31 16.63 8.60
N ILE A 151 17.22 16.26 7.93
CA ILE A 151 15.87 16.76 8.23
C ILE A 151 15.26 15.95 9.38
N TYR A 152 15.50 14.65 9.38
CA TYR A 152 14.90 13.74 10.34
C TYR A 152 15.94 13.01 11.18
N THR A 153 15.60 12.72 12.43
CA THR A 153 16.46 11.92 13.30
C THR A 153 16.44 10.45 12.90
N GLU A 154 17.57 9.76 13.06
CA GLU A 154 17.64 8.31 12.83
C GLU A 154 16.74 7.56 13.82
N HIS A 155 16.05 6.54 13.32
CA HIS A 155 15.18 5.72 14.16
C HIS A 155 16.03 4.87 15.10
N LYS A 156 15.61 4.79 16.36
CA LYS A 156 16.29 3.98 17.37
C LYS A 156 16.22 2.49 17.01
N PRO A 157 17.27 1.70 17.32
CA PRO A 157 17.22 0.26 17.08
C PRO A 157 16.12 -0.39 17.93
N MET A 158 15.52 -1.46 17.41
CA MET A 158 14.41 -2.14 18.09
C MET A 158 14.74 -2.62 19.51
N SER A 159 16.02 -2.95 19.79
CA SER A 159 16.49 -3.31 21.12
C SER A 159 16.38 -2.15 22.12
N GLU A 160 16.76 -0.93 21.71
CA GLU A 160 16.65 0.30 22.50
C GLU A 160 15.18 0.68 22.70
N ILE A 161 14.37 0.62 21.62
CA ILE A 161 12.92 0.86 21.70
C ILE A 161 12.28 -0.10 22.71
N THR A 162 12.59 -1.39 22.63
CA THR A 162 12.07 -2.41 23.55
C THR A 162 12.50 -2.16 24.99
N SER A 163 13.75 -1.78 25.22
CA SER A 163 14.23 -1.44 26.55
C SER A 163 13.55 -0.17 27.10
N GLY A 164 13.41 0.87 26.27
CA GLY A 164 12.76 2.12 26.63
C GLY A 164 11.27 1.95 26.95
N MET A 165 10.56 1.06 26.24
CA MET A 165 9.18 0.70 26.58
C MET A 165 9.09 0.01 27.95
N ARG A 166 10.01 -0.92 28.26
CA ARG A 166 10.03 -1.59 29.58
C ARG A 166 10.34 -0.64 30.73
N CYS A 167 11.18 0.36 30.47
CA CYS A 167 11.53 1.40 31.45
C CYS A 167 10.49 2.53 31.53
N GLY A 168 9.44 2.51 30.71
CA GLY A 168 8.41 3.57 30.67
C GLY A 168 8.88 4.89 30.05
N ILE A 169 9.98 4.88 29.30
CA ILE A 169 10.53 6.05 28.59
C ILE A 169 9.81 6.26 27.26
N TYR A 170 9.48 5.15 26.58
CA TYR A 170 8.78 5.18 25.30
C TYR A 170 7.37 4.61 25.41
N HIS A 171 6.47 5.20 24.65
CA HIS A 171 5.07 4.85 24.59
C HIS A 171 4.72 4.37 23.18
N GLN A 172 4.17 3.16 23.09
CA GLN A 172 3.73 2.59 21.82
C GLN A 172 2.27 2.94 21.55
N GLY A 173 1.94 3.27 20.30
CA GLY A 173 0.57 3.42 19.87
C GLY A 173 0.42 3.47 18.35
N LYS A 174 -0.82 3.40 17.88
CA LYS A 174 -1.15 3.62 16.47
C LYS A 174 -1.25 5.13 16.20
N LEU A 175 -0.47 5.62 15.24
CA LEU A 175 -0.50 7.02 14.79
C LEU A 175 -1.78 7.27 13.99
N ARG A 176 -2.49 8.35 14.31
CA ARG A 176 -3.63 8.85 13.54
C ARG A 176 -3.35 10.27 13.11
N VAL A 177 -3.19 10.48 11.81
CA VAL A 177 -2.85 11.79 11.25
C VAL A 177 -4.12 12.60 11.02
N ASN A 178 -4.05 13.92 11.23
CA ASN A 178 -5.14 14.83 10.95
C ASN A 178 -5.47 14.80 9.46
N ARG A 179 -6.76 14.67 9.13
CA ARG A 179 -7.26 14.67 7.75
C ARG A 179 -6.86 15.92 6.96
N TYR A 180 -6.63 17.04 7.63
CA TYR A 180 -6.34 18.32 7.00
C TYR A 180 -4.87 18.72 7.07
N ASN A 181 -4.09 18.12 7.97
CA ASN A 181 -2.67 18.42 8.14
C ASN A 181 -1.86 17.13 8.28
N PRO A 182 -1.00 16.78 7.30
CA PRO A 182 -0.18 15.57 7.35
C PRO A 182 0.93 15.60 8.42
N PHE A 183 1.18 16.75 9.06
CA PHE A 183 2.20 16.94 10.10
C PHE A 183 1.62 17.17 11.50
N GLU A 184 0.31 17.00 11.65
CA GLU A 184 -0.36 16.91 12.94
C GLU A 184 -0.93 15.49 13.11
N ALA A 185 -0.59 14.83 14.21
CA ALA A 185 -1.06 13.49 14.49
C ALA A 185 -1.25 13.23 15.99
N TYR A 186 -1.97 12.14 16.26
CA TYR A 186 -2.32 11.72 17.61
C TYR A 186 -1.95 10.26 17.82
N VAL A 187 -1.30 9.95 18.94
CA VAL A 187 -0.95 8.60 19.35
C VAL A 187 -1.66 8.25 20.65
N GLY A 188 -2.60 7.30 20.59
CA GLY A 188 -3.21 6.75 21.79
C GLY A 188 -2.22 5.83 22.50
N SER A 189 -1.98 6.06 23.79
CA SER A 189 -1.09 5.25 24.63
C SER A 189 -1.83 4.73 25.85
N GLU A 190 -1.95 3.41 25.97
CA GLU A 190 -2.58 2.76 27.14
C GLU A 190 -1.86 3.13 28.45
N SER A 191 -0.56 3.39 28.38
CA SER A 191 0.28 3.72 29.54
C SER A 191 0.09 5.16 30.06
N ILE A 192 -0.41 6.08 29.23
CA ILE A 192 -0.66 7.49 29.63
C ILE A 192 -2.14 7.70 29.93
N GLY A 193 -3.04 6.95 29.28
CA GLY A 193 -4.49 7.12 29.43
C GLY A 193 -5.05 8.36 28.71
N ASP A 194 -4.23 9.03 27.90
CA ASP A 194 -4.59 10.16 27.05
C ASP A 194 -3.84 10.05 25.69
N GLU A 195 -4.22 10.89 24.74
CA GLU A 195 -3.58 10.99 23.43
C GLU A 195 -2.35 11.90 23.48
N ILE A 196 -1.23 11.41 22.95
CA ILE A 196 -0.02 12.21 22.74
C ILE A 196 -0.15 12.93 21.39
N ILE A 197 -0.01 14.25 21.40
CA ILE A 197 0.03 15.06 20.18
C ILE A 197 1.45 15.01 19.60
N ILE A 198 1.53 14.70 18.31
CA ILE A 198 2.75 14.77 17.52
C ILE A 198 2.54 15.88 16.50
N PHE A 199 3.33 16.94 16.60
CA PHE A 199 3.18 18.10 15.73
C PHE A 199 4.51 18.47 15.09
N GLY A 200 4.46 18.79 13.80
CA GLY A 200 5.60 19.18 12.99
C GLY A 200 6.31 17.99 12.36
N ARG A 201 6.87 18.24 11.18
CA ARG A 201 7.57 17.25 10.35
C ARG A 201 8.68 16.50 11.10
N GLU A 202 9.50 17.22 11.87
CA GLU A 202 10.63 16.64 12.61
C GLU A 202 10.15 15.63 13.67
N ASN A 203 9.08 15.95 14.40
CA ASN A 203 8.52 15.10 15.46
C ASN A 203 7.71 13.93 14.90
N MET A 204 7.05 14.11 13.75
CA MET A 204 6.41 13.03 12.99
C MET A 204 7.41 11.99 12.51
N ASN A 205 8.67 12.41 12.28
CA ASN A 205 9.83 11.55 12.02
C ASN A 205 9.56 10.40 11.03
N ARG A 206 9.18 10.76 9.81
CA ARG A 206 8.94 9.81 8.70
C ARG A 206 7.84 8.78 8.96
N ALA A 207 6.89 9.05 9.86
CA ALA A 207 5.75 8.18 10.13
C ALA A 207 4.54 8.47 9.22
N PHE A 208 3.72 7.45 8.97
CA PHE A 208 2.50 7.51 8.15
C PHE A 208 1.25 7.23 8.97
N ASP A 209 0.09 7.67 8.48
CA ASP A 209 -1.20 7.32 9.10
C ASP A 209 -1.35 5.80 9.27
N GLY A 210 -1.72 5.40 10.48
CA GLY A 210 -1.91 4.01 10.87
C GLY A 210 -0.63 3.24 11.19
N ASP A 211 0.56 3.83 11.06
CA ASP A 211 1.80 3.23 11.56
C ASP A 211 1.70 2.95 13.07
N VAL A 212 2.34 1.87 13.54
CA VAL A 212 2.57 1.64 14.96
C VAL A 212 3.93 2.22 15.31
N VAL A 213 3.94 3.24 16.16
CA VAL A 213 5.11 4.06 16.46
C VAL A 213 5.51 3.95 17.93
N ALA A 214 6.80 4.18 18.20
CA ALA A 214 7.32 4.44 19.54
C ALA A 214 7.52 5.95 19.71
N VAL A 215 6.93 6.51 20.76
CA VAL A 215 6.93 7.95 21.04
C VAL A 215 7.65 8.23 22.35
N GLU A 216 8.48 9.27 22.35
CA GLU A 216 9.06 9.88 23.54
C GLU A 216 8.32 11.18 23.85
N LEU A 217 7.93 11.40 25.11
CA LEU A 217 7.30 12.65 25.53
C LEU A 217 8.31 13.80 25.50
N LEU A 218 7.87 14.95 24.98
CA LEU A 218 8.64 16.19 25.06
C LEU A 218 8.55 16.77 26.49
N PRO A 219 9.52 17.63 26.87
CA PRO A 219 9.42 18.44 28.09
C PRO A 219 8.09 19.21 28.16
N GLN A 220 7.55 19.40 29.37
CA GLN A 220 6.22 20.02 29.58
C GLN A 220 6.11 21.46 29.07
N ASP A 221 7.22 22.19 28.98
CA ASP A 221 7.31 23.52 28.40
C ASP A 221 7.09 23.54 26.88
N GLN A 222 7.24 22.39 26.23
CA GLN A 222 7.03 22.20 24.79
C GLN A 222 5.68 21.56 24.48
N TRP A 223 4.82 21.40 25.48
CA TRP A 223 3.47 20.87 25.25
C TRP A 223 2.60 21.95 24.62
N HIS A 224 1.95 21.60 23.51
CA HIS A 224 1.16 22.55 22.74
C HIS A 224 -0.20 22.85 23.42
N ASN A 225 -0.59 24.13 23.34
CA ASN A 225 -1.96 24.58 23.57
C ASN A 225 -2.61 24.87 22.21
N GLU A 226 -3.94 24.81 22.09
CA GLU A 226 -4.67 24.93 20.80
C GLU A 226 -4.27 26.16 19.96
N LYS A 227 -3.86 27.28 20.58
CA LYS A 227 -3.41 28.49 19.87
C LYS A 227 -2.00 28.40 19.28
N SER A 228 -1.15 27.53 19.80
CA SER A 228 0.24 27.36 19.36
C SER A 228 0.35 26.48 18.11
N LEU A 229 -0.65 25.65 17.84
CA LEU A 229 -0.69 24.80 16.64
C LEU A 229 -0.95 25.64 15.38
N HIS A 230 -1.89 26.60 15.46
CA HIS A 230 -2.23 27.47 14.33
C HIS A 230 -1.08 28.33 13.80
N ILE A 231 -0.17 28.79 14.66
CA ILE A 231 0.97 29.63 14.24
C ILE A 231 2.03 28.78 13.53
N ALA A 232 2.25 27.55 14.00
CA ALA A 232 3.23 26.66 13.39
C ALA A 232 2.72 26.03 12.08
N ASP A 233 1.40 25.89 11.91
CA ASP A 233 0.79 25.54 10.62
C ASP A 233 1.11 26.57 9.53
N GLU A 234 1.08 27.88 9.83
CA GLU A 234 1.37 28.94 8.86
C GLU A 234 2.85 28.91 8.39
N ASP A 235 3.79 28.64 9.30
CA ASP A 235 5.22 28.54 8.98
C ASP A 235 5.57 27.29 8.14
N ASP A 236 4.94 26.14 8.41
CA ASP A 236 5.13 24.90 7.64
C ASP A 236 4.42 24.98 6.25
N GLU A 237 3.26 25.64 6.16
CA GLU A 237 2.54 25.88 4.89
C GLU A 237 3.34 26.74 3.90
N GLU A 238 4.06 27.76 4.39
CA GLU A 238 4.91 28.63 3.57
C GLU A 238 6.12 27.88 2.96
N ASP A 239 6.65 26.86 3.64
CA ASP A 239 7.82 26.10 3.17
C ASP A 239 7.47 24.85 2.34
N ASP A 240 6.26 24.28 2.51
CA ASP A 240 5.83 23.08 1.78
C ASP A 240 5.11 23.36 0.46
N GLY A 241 4.82 24.63 0.13
CA GLY A 241 4.01 24.95 -1.04
C GLY A 241 2.68 24.19 -1.04
N VAL A 242 2.14 23.88 0.15
CA VAL A 242 0.79 23.32 0.33
C VAL A 242 -0.19 24.45 0.08
N HIS A 243 -0.23 24.96 -1.15
CA HIS A 243 -1.42 25.64 -1.60
C HIS A 243 -2.52 24.59 -1.54
N LEU A 244 -3.34 24.62 -0.48
CA LEU A 244 -4.67 24.04 -0.49
C LEU A 244 -5.28 24.53 -1.80
N ALA A 245 -5.31 23.65 -2.82
CA ALA A 245 -5.82 24.01 -4.12
C ALA A 245 -7.17 24.69 -3.89
N PRO A 246 -7.43 25.85 -4.53
CA PRO A 246 -8.65 26.60 -4.26
C PRO A 246 -9.82 25.65 -4.44
N SER A 247 -10.53 25.43 -3.33
CA SER A 247 -11.83 24.77 -3.21
C SER A 247 -12.22 23.94 -4.44
N SER A 248 -11.86 22.65 -4.42
CA SER A 248 -12.59 21.69 -5.26
C SER A 248 -14.08 21.82 -4.91
N ALA A 249 -14.94 21.83 -5.93
CA ALA A 249 -16.38 22.13 -5.80
C ALA A 249 -17.18 21.16 -4.90
N ASP A 250 -16.52 20.15 -4.31
CA ASP A 250 -17.10 19.19 -3.37
C ASP A 250 -16.96 19.59 -1.89
N ASP A 251 -16.23 20.65 -1.55
CA ASP A 251 -16.13 21.12 -0.16
C ASP A 251 -17.35 21.99 0.18
N ALA A 252 -18.30 21.42 0.94
CA ALA A 252 -19.35 22.18 1.61
C ALA A 252 -18.72 23.36 2.38
N PRO A 253 -19.29 24.57 2.29
CA PRO A 253 -18.67 25.76 2.86
C PRO A 253 -18.51 25.59 4.37
N ARG A 254 -17.29 25.83 4.86
CA ARG A 254 -17.04 26.10 6.28
C ARG A 254 -17.98 27.21 6.70
N ILE A 255 -19.02 26.90 7.48
CA ILE A 255 -19.61 27.88 8.39
C ILE A 255 -18.53 28.14 9.42
N ALA A 256 -17.64 29.08 9.11
CA ALA A 256 -16.87 29.77 10.11
C ALA A 256 -17.89 30.50 10.98
N ASN A 257 -18.25 29.88 12.10
CA ASN A 257 -18.84 30.61 13.21
C ASN A 257 -17.76 31.57 13.72
N SER A 258 -17.67 32.72 13.07
CA SER A 258 -17.05 33.93 13.59
C SER A 258 -17.89 34.41 14.77
N ALA A 259 -17.84 33.66 15.87
CA ALA A 259 -18.27 34.17 17.16
C ALA A 259 -17.18 35.14 17.61
N GLN A 260 -17.39 36.43 17.31
CA GLN A 260 -16.82 37.52 18.08
C GLN A 260 -17.33 37.41 19.52
N GLY A 261 -16.64 36.58 20.30
CA GLY A 261 -16.85 36.39 21.74
C GLY A 261 -15.71 37.05 22.50
N SER A 262 -16.00 38.21 23.07
CA SER A 262 -15.42 38.84 24.26
C SER A 262 -14.04 38.36 24.75
N VAL A 263 -13.11 39.31 24.81
CA VAL A 263 -11.98 39.35 25.75
C VAL A 263 -12.52 39.09 27.16
N ASP A 264 -12.26 37.92 27.74
CA ASP A 264 -12.00 37.70 29.17
C ASP A 264 -11.86 36.19 29.51
N ASN A 265 -10.90 35.89 30.40
CA ASN A 265 -10.46 34.60 30.96
C ASN A 265 -9.45 33.74 30.17
N ALA A 266 -8.19 34.17 30.26
CA ALA A 266 -7.01 33.34 30.06
C ALA A 266 -6.77 32.37 31.23
N ASN A 267 -6.15 31.22 30.92
CA ASN A 267 -5.47 30.25 31.80
C ASN A 267 -6.30 29.15 32.49
N ASN A 268 -6.92 28.22 31.74
CA ASN A 268 -7.17 26.86 32.29
C ASN A 268 -7.54 25.78 31.25
N ALA A 269 -6.97 25.80 30.04
CA ALA A 269 -6.97 24.58 29.22
C ALA A 269 -5.78 23.72 29.65
N PRO A 270 -5.96 22.45 30.08
CA PRO A 270 -4.84 21.58 30.41
C PRO A 270 -3.99 21.36 29.15
N SER A 271 -2.69 21.64 29.26
CA SER A 271 -1.74 21.40 28.18
C SER A 271 -1.69 19.90 27.88
N ARG A 272 -1.92 19.52 26.61
CA ARG A 272 -1.99 18.12 26.21
C ARG A 272 -0.57 17.58 26.01
N PRO A 273 -0.30 16.32 26.41
CA PRO A 273 1.04 15.76 26.28
C PRO A 273 1.49 15.78 24.82
N SER A 274 2.63 16.40 24.55
CA SER A 274 3.24 16.42 23.22
C SER A 274 4.46 15.50 23.19
N GLY A 275 4.71 14.89 22.04
CA GLY A 275 5.76 13.89 21.88
C GLY A 275 6.41 13.93 20.50
N ARG A 276 7.45 13.11 20.36
CA ARG A 276 8.13 12.86 19.09
C ARG A 276 8.27 11.37 18.83
N VAL A 277 8.14 10.99 17.57
CA VAL A 277 8.36 9.62 17.11
C VAL A 277 9.87 9.33 17.10
N VAL A 278 10.29 8.31 17.84
CA VAL A 278 11.69 7.86 17.92
C VAL A 278 11.97 6.62 17.08
N GLY A 279 10.91 5.94 16.62
CA GLY A 279 11.02 4.80 15.74
C GLY A 279 9.68 4.22 15.36
N ILE A 280 9.68 3.39 14.32
CA ILE A 280 8.49 2.80 13.73
C ILE A 280 8.56 1.29 13.94
N ILE A 281 7.63 0.77 14.74
CA ILE A 281 7.58 -0.62 15.14
C ILE A 281 6.94 -1.46 14.03
N LYS A 282 5.89 -0.92 13.40
CA LYS A 282 5.21 -1.55 12.27
C LYS A 282 4.72 -0.50 11.28
N ARG A 283 5.17 -0.61 10.04
CA ARG A 283 4.69 0.19 8.91
C ARG A 283 3.29 -0.23 8.48
N ASN A 284 2.52 0.74 8.01
CA ASN A 284 1.17 0.61 7.46
C ASN A 284 1.10 1.17 6.03
N TRP A 285 2.17 0.98 5.26
CA TRP A 285 2.22 1.45 3.88
C TRP A 285 1.37 0.59 2.96
N HIS A 286 0.65 1.26 2.06
CA HIS A 286 -0.13 0.65 0.99
C HIS A 286 0.21 1.33 -0.35
N ALA A 287 -0.49 0.94 -1.40
CA ALA A 287 -0.48 1.68 -2.66
C ALA A 287 -1.50 2.82 -2.56
N TYR A 288 -1.11 4.03 -2.96
CA TYR A 288 -1.92 5.24 -2.79
C TYR A 288 -2.43 5.71 -4.14
N CYS A 289 -3.71 6.12 -4.22
CA CYS A 289 -4.27 6.75 -5.40
C CYS A 289 -4.05 8.27 -5.36
N GLY A 290 -3.80 8.87 -6.52
CA GLY A 290 -3.52 10.28 -6.60
C GLY A 290 -3.16 10.74 -8.01
N SER A 291 -2.50 11.88 -8.09
CA SER A 291 -2.07 12.49 -9.36
C SER A 291 -0.71 13.16 -9.18
N LEU A 292 -0.02 13.43 -10.29
CA LEU A 292 1.20 14.22 -10.26
C LEU A 292 0.88 15.69 -10.01
N GLU A 293 1.76 16.36 -9.26
CA GLU A 293 1.74 17.81 -9.13
C GLU A 293 2.04 18.42 -10.52
N PRO A 294 1.23 19.38 -10.99
CA PRO A 294 1.44 20.00 -12.30
C PRO A 294 2.85 20.60 -12.40
N MET A 295 3.59 20.19 -13.43
CA MET A 295 4.93 20.71 -13.68
C MET A 295 5.18 20.89 -15.18
N ALA A 296 6.06 21.82 -15.52
CA ALA A 296 6.48 22.01 -16.91
C ALA A 296 7.27 20.79 -17.39
N MET A 297 7.07 20.43 -18.66
CA MET A 297 7.84 19.36 -19.27
C MET A 297 9.32 19.75 -19.34
N PRO A 298 10.26 18.89 -18.90
CA PRO A 298 11.68 19.14 -19.04
C PRO A 298 12.06 19.41 -20.51
N ALA A 299 12.96 20.37 -20.75
CA ALA A 299 13.43 20.67 -22.10
C ALA A 299 14.32 19.53 -22.63
N GLY A 300 13.76 18.68 -23.50
CA GLY A 300 14.45 17.55 -24.13
C GLY A 300 13.54 16.31 -24.18
N ASN A 301 13.43 15.68 -25.35
CA ASN A 301 12.60 14.48 -25.50
C ASN A 301 13.16 13.30 -24.68
N ALA A 302 12.29 12.66 -23.88
CA ALA A 302 12.47 11.34 -23.27
C ALA A 302 13.54 11.19 -22.16
N GLY A 303 13.80 12.25 -21.39
CA GLY A 303 14.57 12.15 -20.15
C GLY A 303 13.76 11.54 -19.00
N ILE A 304 14.47 10.94 -18.04
CA ILE A 304 13.92 10.62 -16.72
C ILE A 304 13.49 11.94 -16.06
N ALA A 305 12.26 12.00 -15.56
CA ALA A 305 11.73 13.12 -14.81
C ALA A 305 11.50 12.70 -13.34
N HIS A 306 11.78 13.63 -12.42
CA HIS A 306 11.41 13.50 -11.01
C HIS A 306 10.16 14.35 -10.77
N ALA A 307 9.09 13.71 -10.32
CA ALA A 307 7.80 14.35 -10.09
C ALA A 307 7.34 14.10 -8.65
N LEU A 308 6.56 15.04 -8.12
CA LEU A 308 5.86 14.85 -6.85
C LEU A 308 4.47 14.30 -7.12
N PHE A 309 4.18 13.15 -6.52
CA PHE A 309 2.86 12.56 -6.48
C PHE A 309 2.09 13.09 -5.27
N VAL A 310 0.87 13.54 -5.51
CA VAL A 310 -0.06 14.03 -4.49
C VAL A 310 -1.13 12.97 -4.29
N SER A 311 -1.15 12.36 -3.10
CA SER A 311 -2.21 11.41 -2.73
C SER A 311 -3.57 12.10 -2.65
N LYS A 312 -4.64 11.37 -2.98
CA LYS A 312 -6.01 11.84 -2.79
C LYS A 312 -6.33 11.98 -1.29
N ASP A 313 -5.73 11.13 -0.44
CA ASP A 313 -5.80 11.25 1.00
C ASP A 313 -4.73 12.23 1.51
N ARG A 314 -5.20 13.39 1.97
CA ARG A 314 -4.37 14.51 2.44
C ARG A 314 -3.60 14.21 3.74
N ARG A 315 -3.86 13.08 4.40
CA ARG A 315 -3.09 12.62 5.56
C ARG A 315 -1.66 12.20 5.18
N PHE A 316 -1.42 11.90 3.91
CA PHE A 316 -0.11 11.48 3.44
C PHE A 316 0.65 12.64 2.80
N PRO A 317 1.96 12.77 3.08
CA PRO A 317 2.79 13.76 2.41
C PRO A 317 2.92 13.43 0.93
N LYS A 318 3.34 14.42 0.13
CA LYS A 318 3.72 14.18 -1.28
C LYS A 318 4.80 13.11 -1.36
N ILE A 319 4.75 12.27 -2.40
CA ILE A 319 5.70 11.18 -2.63
C ILE A 319 6.54 11.51 -3.86
N ARG A 320 7.85 11.45 -3.76
CA ARG A 320 8.74 11.64 -4.91
C ARG A 320 8.76 10.36 -5.74
N ILE A 321 8.47 10.48 -7.03
CA ILE A 321 8.60 9.38 -7.98
C ILE A 321 9.50 9.78 -9.15
N GLN A 322 10.13 8.78 -9.74
CA GLN A 322 10.91 8.92 -10.96
C GLN A 322 10.13 8.27 -12.12
N THR A 323 9.93 9.00 -13.22
CA THR A 323 9.17 8.49 -14.36
C THR A 323 9.75 8.91 -15.70
N ARG A 324 9.62 8.03 -16.70
CA ARG A 324 9.95 8.28 -18.11
C ARG A 324 8.73 8.62 -18.95
N GLN A 325 7.53 8.59 -18.34
CA GLN A 325 6.25 8.79 -19.00
C GLN A 325 5.50 10.01 -18.45
N LEU A 326 6.21 11.02 -17.95
CA LEU A 326 5.62 12.22 -17.34
C LEU A 326 4.47 12.81 -18.17
N GLY A 327 4.67 12.99 -19.48
CA GLY A 327 3.65 13.54 -20.38
C GLY A 327 2.36 12.72 -20.47
N ASN A 328 2.42 11.42 -20.18
CA ASN A 328 1.25 10.53 -20.18
C ASN A 328 0.59 10.40 -18.79
N LEU A 329 1.22 10.90 -17.73
CA LEU A 329 0.75 10.75 -16.35
C LEU A 329 0.20 12.06 -15.75
N LEU A 330 0.57 13.22 -16.31
CA LEU A 330 0.21 14.54 -15.76
C LEU A 330 -1.30 14.76 -15.62
N ASP A 331 -2.10 14.21 -16.53
CA ASP A 331 -3.57 14.36 -16.58
C ASP A 331 -4.31 13.11 -16.08
N LYS A 332 -3.60 12.17 -15.43
CA LYS A 332 -4.14 10.87 -15.01
C LYS A 332 -4.22 10.70 -13.51
N ARG A 333 -5.20 9.90 -13.08
CA ARG A 333 -5.18 9.23 -11.79
C ARG A 333 -4.26 8.02 -11.86
N ILE A 334 -3.30 7.96 -10.95
CA ILE A 334 -2.30 6.88 -10.88
C ILE A 334 -2.22 6.31 -9.47
N ILE A 335 -1.63 5.13 -9.38
CA ILE A 335 -1.28 4.46 -8.13
C ILE A 335 0.23 4.50 -7.94
N VAL A 336 0.67 4.91 -6.76
CA VAL A 336 2.08 4.94 -6.36
C VAL A 336 2.26 4.11 -5.09
N ALA A 337 3.32 3.30 -5.04
CA ALA A 337 3.74 2.59 -3.84
C ALA A 337 4.96 3.29 -3.23
N VAL A 338 4.99 3.40 -1.90
CA VAL A 338 6.13 3.97 -1.17
C VAL A 338 7.19 2.90 -0.95
N ASP A 339 8.44 3.24 -1.23
CA ASP A 339 9.58 2.33 -1.13
C ASP A 339 10.41 2.57 0.12
N THR A 340 10.77 3.83 0.37
CA THR A 340 11.70 4.24 1.42
C THR A 340 11.49 5.71 1.80
N TRP A 341 12.00 6.10 2.97
CA TRP A 341 12.08 7.50 3.35
C TRP A 341 13.40 7.74 4.08
N ASP A 342 14.35 8.37 3.38
CA ASP A 342 15.67 8.69 3.90
C ASP A 342 15.62 9.86 4.90
N CYS A 343 16.55 9.90 5.86
CA CYS A 343 16.60 10.94 6.88
C CYS A 343 16.97 12.34 6.35
N GLN A 344 17.55 12.41 5.15
CA GLN A 344 17.95 13.65 4.47
C GLN A 344 16.92 14.14 3.45
N SER A 345 15.96 13.29 3.04
CA SER A 345 14.99 13.65 2.00
C SER A 345 13.68 14.12 2.59
N ARG A 346 13.18 15.28 2.13
CA ARG A 346 11.94 15.88 2.66
C ARG A 346 10.74 14.97 2.40
N TYR A 347 10.72 14.31 1.24
CA TYR A 347 9.64 13.45 0.77
C TYR A 347 10.04 11.97 0.73
N PRO A 348 9.12 11.03 1.03
CA PRO A 348 9.35 9.62 0.77
C PRO A 348 9.57 9.37 -0.72
N SER A 349 10.39 8.37 -1.03
CA SER A 349 10.56 7.86 -2.40
C SER A 349 9.56 6.74 -2.67
N GLY A 350 8.98 6.74 -3.86
CA GLY A 350 8.10 5.69 -4.33
C GLY A 350 8.26 5.44 -5.82
N HIS A 351 7.51 4.45 -6.31
CA HIS A 351 7.48 4.09 -7.71
C HIS A 351 6.04 4.00 -8.23
N TYR A 352 5.90 4.18 -9.55
CA TYR A 352 4.63 4.04 -10.24
C TYR A 352 4.18 2.58 -10.24
N VAL A 353 2.90 2.32 -10.00
CA VAL A 353 2.31 0.97 -10.04
C VAL A 353 1.41 0.81 -11.27
N ARG A 354 0.42 1.68 -11.43
CA ARG A 354 -0.47 1.68 -12.60
C ARG A 354 -1.23 2.98 -12.77
N THR A 355 -1.69 3.24 -13.99
CA THR A 355 -2.70 4.25 -14.30
C THR A 355 -4.10 3.68 -14.01
N ILE A 356 -4.96 4.51 -13.45
CA ILE A 356 -6.40 4.23 -13.26
C ILE A 356 -7.15 4.78 -14.47
N GLY A 357 -6.97 6.07 -14.78
CA GLY A 357 -7.63 6.72 -15.92
C GLY A 357 -7.48 8.24 -15.90
N ASP A 358 -8.33 8.93 -16.64
CA ASP A 358 -8.34 10.40 -16.78
C ASP A 358 -8.87 11.10 -15.54
N ILE A 359 -8.24 12.22 -15.15
CA ILE A 359 -8.76 13.04 -14.04
C ILE A 359 -10.12 13.61 -14.43
N GLY A 360 -11.13 13.42 -13.57
CA GLY A 360 -12.50 13.90 -13.79
C GLY A 360 -13.39 12.94 -14.60
N ASP A 361 -12.85 11.84 -15.10
CA ASP A 361 -13.66 10.76 -15.67
C ASP A 361 -14.41 10.01 -14.55
N ARG A 362 -15.70 9.72 -14.77
CA ARG A 362 -16.59 9.19 -13.72
C ARG A 362 -16.17 7.79 -13.28
N GLU A 363 -15.90 6.92 -14.23
CA GLU A 363 -15.48 5.55 -14.00
C GLU A 363 -14.14 5.54 -13.25
N THR A 364 -13.21 6.40 -13.66
CA THR A 364 -11.91 6.59 -13.00
C THR A 364 -12.04 7.05 -11.55
N GLU A 365 -12.80 8.11 -11.27
CA GLU A 365 -12.96 8.62 -9.90
C GLU A 365 -13.75 7.63 -9.01
N THR A 366 -14.68 6.86 -9.59
CA THR A 366 -15.36 5.77 -8.88
C THR A 366 -14.36 4.69 -8.46
N GLU A 367 -13.47 4.28 -9.37
CA GLU A 367 -12.44 3.29 -9.06
C GLU A 367 -11.46 3.80 -7.98
N VAL A 368 -11.06 5.07 -8.03
CA VAL A 368 -10.24 5.70 -6.97
C VAL A 368 -10.90 5.58 -5.60
N VAL A 369 -12.19 5.90 -5.49
CA VAL A 369 -12.93 5.80 -4.22
C VAL A 369 -12.98 4.36 -3.71
N LEU A 370 -13.19 3.39 -4.61
CA LEU A 370 -13.22 1.97 -4.24
C LEU A 370 -11.87 1.51 -3.70
N ILE A 371 -10.77 1.88 -4.35
CA ILE A 371 -9.42 1.49 -3.93
C ILE A 371 -9.04 2.12 -2.59
N GLU A 372 -9.28 3.42 -2.41
CA GLU A 372 -8.95 4.14 -1.15
C GLU A 372 -9.73 3.60 0.06
N ASN A 373 -10.89 2.96 -0.17
CA ASN A 373 -11.70 2.33 0.87
C ASN A 373 -11.50 0.80 0.96
N ASP A 374 -10.48 0.25 0.28
CA ASP A 374 -10.16 -1.18 0.27
C ASP A 374 -11.33 -2.07 -0.21
N ILE A 375 -12.08 -1.58 -1.20
CA ILE A 375 -13.21 -2.30 -1.82
C ILE A 375 -12.72 -2.97 -3.11
N ASP A 376 -12.66 -4.30 -3.11
CA ASP A 376 -12.30 -5.06 -4.32
C ASP A 376 -13.45 -5.11 -5.32
N ALA A 377 -13.31 -4.34 -6.40
CA ALA A 377 -14.27 -4.28 -7.50
C ALA A 377 -13.95 -5.24 -8.65
N LYS A 378 -12.95 -6.13 -8.49
CA LYS A 378 -12.61 -7.10 -9.54
C LYS A 378 -13.73 -8.14 -9.70
N PRO A 379 -13.92 -8.68 -10.91
CA PRO A 379 -14.82 -9.79 -11.12
C PRO A 379 -14.47 -11.00 -10.24
N PHE A 380 -15.48 -11.75 -9.82
CA PHE A 380 -15.29 -13.02 -9.13
C PHE A 380 -14.45 -13.98 -9.98
N THR A 381 -13.60 -14.76 -9.31
CA THR A 381 -12.71 -15.72 -9.98
C THR A 381 -13.51 -16.87 -10.59
N SER A 382 -12.93 -17.56 -11.57
CA SER A 382 -13.56 -18.74 -12.19
C SER A 382 -13.84 -19.86 -11.18
N GLN A 383 -13.01 -20.00 -10.13
CA GLN A 383 -13.25 -20.95 -9.04
C GLN A 383 -14.50 -20.59 -8.24
N VAL A 384 -14.74 -19.31 -7.96
CA VAL A 384 -15.95 -18.86 -7.28
C VAL A 384 -17.18 -19.05 -8.17
N LEU A 385 -17.07 -18.69 -9.45
CA LEU A 385 -18.16 -18.86 -10.42
C LEU A 385 -18.51 -20.34 -10.65
N ALA A 386 -17.54 -21.25 -10.56
CA ALA A 386 -17.77 -22.69 -10.68
C ALA A 386 -18.61 -23.29 -9.53
N CYS A 387 -18.75 -22.59 -8.40
CA CYS A 387 -19.63 -22.98 -7.29
C CYS A 387 -21.11 -22.62 -7.54
N LEU A 388 -21.41 -21.81 -8.57
CA LEU A 388 -22.77 -21.43 -8.88
C LEU A 388 -23.55 -22.61 -9.50
N PRO A 389 -24.86 -22.75 -9.23
CA PRO A 389 -25.67 -23.77 -9.87
C PRO A 389 -25.74 -23.53 -11.39
N PRO A 390 -25.87 -24.60 -12.19
CA PRO A 390 -26.05 -24.46 -13.64
C PRO A 390 -27.35 -23.72 -13.94
N LEU A 391 -27.31 -22.85 -14.95
CA LEU A 391 -28.48 -22.13 -15.44
C LEU A 391 -29.09 -22.83 -16.67
N PRO A 392 -30.43 -22.79 -16.86
CA PRO A 392 -31.42 -22.15 -15.99
C PRO A 392 -31.68 -22.95 -14.71
N TRP A 393 -31.82 -22.24 -13.58
CA TRP A 393 -32.16 -22.85 -12.30
C TRP A 393 -33.68 -22.90 -12.12
N SER A 394 -34.18 -24.01 -11.58
CA SER A 394 -35.58 -24.17 -11.18
C SER A 394 -35.66 -25.09 -9.96
N VAL A 395 -36.74 -24.97 -9.17
CA VAL A 395 -36.98 -25.83 -8.01
C VAL A 395 -37.17 -27.28 -8.48
N SER A 396 -36.33 -28.18 -7.98
CA SER A 396 -36.32 -29.60 -8.38
C SER A 396 -37.48 -30.39 -7.76
N SER A 397 -37.79 -31.57 -8.32
CA SER A 397 -38.81 -32.45 -7.73
C SER A 397 -38.36 -32.98 -6.36
N GLU A 398 -37.06 -33.16 -6.20
CA GLU A 398 -36.39 -33.53 -4.96
C GLU A 398 -36.61 -32.45 -3.89
N ASP A 399 -36.41 -31.17 -4.23
CA ASP A 399 -36.66 -30.04 -3.31
C ASP A 399 -38.12 -29.98 -2.86
N LEU A 400 -39.07 -30.25 -3.77
CA LEU A 400 -40.50 -30.27 -3.47
C LEU A 400 -40.90 -31.44 -2.56
N SER A 401 -40.24 -32.59 -2.73
CA SER A 401 -40.49 -33.78 -1.91
C SER A 401 -39.74 -33.77 -0.57
N ASN A 402 -38.85 -32.78 -0.35
CA ASN A 402 -37.98 -32.75 0.81
C ASN A 402 -38.77 -32.43 2.09
N PRO A 403 -38.86 -33.36 3.07
CA PRO A 403 -39.70 -33.19 4.25
C PRO A 403 -39.26 -32.07 5.20
N ILE A 404 -38.02 -31.55 5.07
CA ILE A 404 -37.54 -30.42 5.88
C ILE A 404 -37.92 -29.06 5.30
N ARG A 405 -38.43 -29.01 4.04
CA ARG A 405 -38.86 -27.78 3.38
C ARG A 405 -40.39 -27.73 3.35
N GLN A 406 -40.97 -26.64 3.87
CA GLN A 406 -42.42 -26.44 3.87
C GLN A 406 -42.87 -25.74 2.58
N ASP A 407 -43.91 -26.27 1.94
CA ASP A 407 -44.49 -25.65 0.74
C ASP A 407 -45.50 -24.55 1.11
N LEU A 408 -45.08 -23.29 0.90
CA LEU A 408 -45.87 -22.09 1.16
C LEU A 408 -46.36 -21.38 -0.11
N ARG A 409 -46.22 -22.00 -1.29
CA ARG A 409 -46.58 -21.38 -2.58
C ARG A 409 -48.07 -21.04 -2.75
N HIS A 410 -48.91 -21.56 -1.85
CA HIS A 410 -50.34 -21.26 -1.79
C HIS A 410 -50.65 -19.93 -1.09
N LEU A 411 -49.69 -19.34 -0.37
CA LEU A 411 -49.83 -18.04 0.30
C LEU A 411 -49.65 -16.88 -0.69
N ARG A 412 -50.33 -15.76 -0.41
CA ARG A 412 -50.15 -14.51 -1.16
C ARG A 412 -48.99 -13.73 -0.56
N ILE A 413 -47.83 -13.87 -1.19
CA ILE A 413 -46.58 -13.22 -0.81
C ILE A 413 -46.31 -12.06 -1.77
N PHE A 414 -45.78 -10.94 -1.26
CA PHE A 414 -45.38 -9.78 -2.06
C PHE A 414 -44.11 -9.14 -1.45
N SER A 415 -43.29 -8.50 -2.27
CA SER A 415 -42.14 -7.68 -1.83
C SER A 415 -42.45 -6.19 -1.97
N VAL A 416 -41.75 -5.34 -1.22
CA VAL A 416 -41.90 -3.88 -1.26
C VAL A 416 -40.54 -3.24 -1.44
N ASP A 417 -40.17 -3.02 -2.69
CA ASP A 417 -38.82 -2.60 -3.07
C ASP A 417 -38.78 -1.19 -3.69
N PRO A 418 -37.64 -0.47 -3.58
CA PRO A 418 -37.41 0.76 -4.32
C PRO A 418 -37.44 0.56 -5.85
N PRO A 419 -37.78 1.61 -6.63
CA PRO A 419 -37.73 1.53 -8.08
C PRO A 419 -36.34 1.14 -8.60
N GLY A 420 -36.28 0.08 -9.42
CA GLY A 420 -35.03 -0.39 -10.03
C GLY A 420 -34.27 -1.46 -9.23
N CYS A 421 -34.82 -1.93 -8.10
CA CYS A 421 -34.29 -3.08 -7.36
C CYS A 421 -34.15 -4.32 -8.26
N LYS A 422 -33.02 -5.04 -8.14
CA LYS A 422 -32.71 -6.25 -8.92
C LYS A 422 -32.47 -7.48 -8.03
N ASP A 423 -32.24 -7.24 -6.76
CA ASP A 423 -31.82 -8.14 -5.69
C ASP A 423 -32.88 -8.08 -4.58
N ILE A 424 -33.95 -8.83 -4.77
CA ILE A 424 -35.07 -8.91 -3.80
C ILE A 424 -34.70 -9.96 -2.76
N ASP A 425 -34.40 -9.50 -1.54
CA ASP A 425 -33.98 -10.36 -0.43
C ASP A 425 -35.15 -10.76 0.50
N ASP A 426 -36.22 -9.95 0.55
CA ASP A 426 -37.35 -10.13 1.46
C ASP A 426 -38.70 -10.16 0.75
N ALA A 427 -39.64 -10.89 1.35
CA ALA A 427 -41.01 -10.94 0.87
C ALA A 427 -41.96 -11.21 2.04
N LEU A 428 -43.10 -10.54 2.07
CA LEU A 428 -44.00 -10.53 3.22
C LEU A 428 -45.35 -11.13 2.86
N HIS A 429 -46.00 -11.70 3.88
CA HIS A 429 -47.43 -11.98 3.84
C HIS A 429 -48.09 -11.64 5.18
N CYS A 430 -49.38 -11.33 5.12
CA CYS A 430 -50.20 -11.13 6.31
C CYS A 430 -51.60 -11.67 6.04
N THR A 431 -52.02 -12.67 6.83
CA THR A 431 -53.32 -13.32 6.73
C THR A 431 -54.04 -13.25 8.06
N SER A 432 -55.29 -12.79 8.06
CA SER A 432 -56.13 -12.82 9.27
C SER A 432 -56.62 -14.25 9.53
N LEU A 433 -56.54 -14.68 10.78
CA LEU A 433 -56.93 -16.01 11.23
C LEU A 433 -58.33 -15.98 11.89
N PRO A 434 -59.08 -17.11 11.88
CA PRO A 434 -60.43 -17.18 12.45
C PRO A 434 -60.52 -16.87 13.96
N ASN A 435 -59.41 -17.00 14.68
CA ASN A 435 -59.33 -16.71 16.12
C ASN A 435 -59.12 -15.21 16.42
N GLY A 436 -59.12 -14.34 15.41
CA GLY A 436 -58.89 -12.90 15.54
C GLY A 436 -57.42 -12.49 15.53
N ASN A 437 -56.49 -13.44 15.46
CA ASN A 437 -55.06 -13.15 15.32
C ASN A 437 -54.67 -12.98 13.84
N PHE A 438 -53.43 -12.58 13.61
CA PHE A 438 -52.81 -12.54 12.28
C PHE A 438 -51.65 -13.52 12.21
N GLU A 439 -51.54 -14.21 11.07
CA GLU A 439 -50.31 -14.88 10.66
C GLU A 439 -49.50 -13.90 9.80
N VAL A 440 -48.29 -13.60 10.23
CA VAL A 440 -47.35 -12.71 9.52
C VAL A 440 -46.08 -13.49 9.25
N GLY A 441 -45.67 -13.54 7.99
CA GLY A 441 -44.40 -14.11 7.56
C GLY A 441 -43.50 -13.04 6.96
N VAL A 442 -42.20 -13.22 7.21
CA VAL A 442 -41.09 -12.45 6.64
C VAL A 442 -40.13 -13.44 5.99
#